data_AF-A0A3D5ABH9-F1
#
_entry.id   AF-A0A3D5ABH9-F1
#
_cell.length_a   1.000
_cell.length_b   1.000
_cell.length_c   1.000
_cell.angle_alpha   90.00
_cell.angle_beta   90.00
_cell.angle_gamma   90.00
#
_symmetry.space_group_name_H-M   'P 1'
#
loop_
_entity.id
_entity.type
_entity.pdbx_description
1 polymer ?
#
loop_
_entity_poly.entity_id
_entity_poly.type
_entity_poly.pdbx_seq_one_letter_code
_entity_poly.pdbx_strand_id
1 'polypeptide(L)'
;MEVLAVSLDDTKGKGAWLKAIEDDGMPWIHVADLKGWSNEAAVLYGVRAVPQNYLVDPQGNIIAINLKGEHLHTELAKVFGN
;
A
#
# COMPACT_ATOMS: atom_id res chain seq x y z
N MET A 1 12.43 -2.61 7.33
CA MET A 1 11.15 -2.76 6.59
C MET A 1 10.84 -1.42 5.95
N GLU A 2 10.54 -1.43 4.66
CA GLU A 2 10.08 -0.25 3.93
C GLU A 2 8.60 -0.42 3.60
N VAL A 3 7.85 0.68 3.59
CA VAL A 3 6.43 0.70 3.24
C VAL A 3 6.22 1.75 2.14
N LEU A 4 5.61 1.32 1.04
CA LEU A 4 5.16 2.18 -0.05
C LEU A 4 3.63 2.23 -0.06
N ALA A 5 3.07 3.40 0.17
CA ALA A 5 1.63 3.65 0.10
C ALA A 5 1.26 4.16 -1.30
N VAL A 6 0.41 3.40 -2.00
CA VAL A 6 -0.10 3.78 -3.32
C VAL A 6 -1.54 4.26 -3.16
N SER A 7 -1.80 5.53 -3.41
CA SER A 7 -3.15 6.09 -3.38
C SER A 7 -3.88 5.87 -4.71
N LEU A 8 -5.18 5.58 -4.61
CA LEU A 8 -6.13 5.48 -5.72
C LEU A 8 -7.03 6.74 -5.79
N ASP A 9 -6.57 7.88 -5.27
CA ASP A 9 -7.21 9.16 -5.49
C ASP A 9 -7.08 9.58 -6.96
N ASP A 10 -8.03 10.40 -7.43
CA ASP A 10 -7.95 11.05 -8.73
C ASP A 10 -7.46 12.50 -8.61
N THR A 11 -7.42 13.22 -9.73
CA THR A 11 -7.01 14.63 -9.75
C THR A 11 -7.86 15.53 -8.86
N LYS A 12 -9.14 15.18 -8.62
CA LYS A 12 -10.04 15.92 -7.71
C LYS A 12 -9.75 15.55 -6.25
N GLY A 13 -9.36 14.30 -5.98
CA GLY A 13 -9.00 13.80 -4.66
C GLY A 13 -7.64 14.25 -4.14
N LYS A 14 -6.73 14.70 -5.01
CA LYS A 14 -5.33 15.06 -4.65
C LYS A 14 -5.21 15.95 -3.40
N GLY A 15 -6.05 16.97 -3.27
CA GLY A 15 -5.99 17.88 -2.13
C GLY A 15 -6.33 17.19 -0.80
N ALA A 16 -7.36 16.34 -0.79
CA ALA A 16 -7.76 15.56 0.38
C ALA A 16 -6.69 14.51 0.74
N TRP A 17 -6.11 13.87 -0.27
CA TRP A 17 -5.02 12.90 -0.09
C TRP A 17 -3.79 13.53 0.58
N LEU A 18 -3.31 14.67 0.07
CA LEU A 18 -2.16 15.36 0.67
C LEU A 18 -2.43 15.80 2.11
N LYS A 19 -3.65 16.27 2.39
CA LYS A 19 -4.07 16.62 3.75
C LYS A 19 -4.09 15.38 4.66
N ALA A 20 -4.59 14.24 4.19
CA ALA A 20 -4.60 13.01 4.98
C ALA A 20 -3.18 12.53 5.32
N ILE A 21 -2.22 12.65 4.39
CA ILE A 21 -0.80 12.35 4.67
C ILE A 21 -0.28 13.22 5.83
N GLU A 22 -0.57 14.52 5.81
CA GLU A 22 -0.14 15.47 6.85
C GLU A 22 -0.83 15.19 8.19
N ASP A 23 -2.16 15.00 8.18
CA ASP A 23 -2.97 14.78 9.38
C ASP A 23 -2.62 13.45 10.07
N ASP A 24 -2.39 12.38 9.30
CA ASP A 24 -2.10 11.04 9.83
C ASP A 24 -0.62 10.85 10.20
N GLY A 25 0.27 11.74 9.78
CA GLY A 25 1.70 11.69 10.10
C GLY A 25 2.40 10.40 9.65
N MET A 26 1.90 9.74 8.60
CA MET A 26 2.39 8.44 8.16
C MET A 26 3.80 8.56 7.56
N PRO A 27 4.83 7.89 8.12
CA PRO A 27 6.23 8.06 7.72
C PRO A 27 6.62 7.31 6.43
N TRP A 28 5.64 6.85 5.67
CA TRP A 28 5.84 6.00 4.50
C TRP A 28 6.13 6.82 3.26
N ILE A 29 6.68 6.17 2.23
CA ILE A 29 6.74 6.78 0.91
C ILE A 29 5.32 6.73 0.33
N HIS A 30 4.77 7.89 -0.03
CA HIS A 30 3.43 8.01 -0.61
C HIS A 30 3.52 8.35 -2.11
N VAL A 31 2.83 7.57 -2.94
CA VAL A 31 2.79 7.77 -4.40
C VAL A 31 1.35 7.69 -4.92
N ALA A 32 1.06 8.42 -5.98
CA ALA A 32 -0.20 8.37 -6.71
C ALA A 32 0.04 8.79 -8.17
N ASP A 33 -0.57 8.10 -9.12
CA ASP A 33 -0.64 8.54 -10.52
C ASP A 33 -1.88 9.41 -10.81
N LEU A 34 -2.75 9.58 -9.80
CA LEU A 34 -3.99 10.36 -9.83
C LEU A 34 -4.99 9.92 -10.90
N LYS A 35 -4.95 8.64 -11.29
CA LYS A 35 -5.87 8.01 -12.25
C LYS A 35 -7.07 7.33 -11.59
N GLY A 36 -7.24 7.46 -10.27
CA GLY A 36 -8.32 6.78 -9.56
C GLY A 36 -8.21 5.25 -9.64
N TRP A 37 -9.33 4.57 -9.90
CA TRP A 37 -9.35 3.12 -10.14
C TRP A 37 -8.63 2.66 -11.42
N SER A 38 -8.25 3.58 -12.31
CA SER A 38 -7.39 3.30 -13.47
C SER A 38 -5.89 3.42 -13.15
N ASN A 39 -5.53 3.49 -11.87
CA ASN A 39 -4.14 3.47 -11.43
C ASN A 39 -3.39 2.26 -11.98
N GLU A 40 -2.19 2.49 -12.54
CA GLU A 40 -1.44 1.44 -13.27
C GLU A 40 -1.07 0.27 -12.36
N ALA A 41 -0.63 0.54 -11.12
CA ALA A 41 -0.30 -0.50 -10.15
C ALA A 41 -1.55 -1.24 -9.68
N ALA A 42 -2.66 -0.53 -9.42
CA ALA A 42 -3.93 -1.15 -9.02
C ALA A 42 -4.43 -2.14 -10.09
N VAL A 43 -4.35 -1.77 -11.37
CA VAL A 43 -4.73 -2.63 -12.48
C VAL A 43 -3.79 -3.83 -12.59
N LEU A 44 -2.47 -3.60 -12.58
CA LEU A 44 -1.46 -4.65 -12.72
C LEU A 44 -1.54 -5.70 -11.61
N TYR A 45 -1.77 -5.26 -10.37
CA TYR A 45 -1.84 -6.12 -9.19
C TYR A 45 -3.27 -6.62 -8.88
N GLY A 46 -4.26 -6.26 -9.69
CA GLY A 46 -5.64 -6.73 -9.56
C GLY A 46 -6.37 -6.20 -8.31
N VAL A 47 -6.07 -4.99 -7.88
CA VAL A 47 -6.73 -4.33 -6.74
C VAL A 47 -8.17 -3.98 -7.11
N ARG A 48 -9.13 -4.51 -6.35
CA ARG A 48 -10.59 -4.28 -6.57
C ARG A 48 -11.27 -3.59 -5.40
N ALA A 49 -10.59 -3.48 -4.28
CA ALA A 49 -11.08 -2.82 -3.07
C ALA A 49 -9.89 -2.28 -2.29
N VAL A 50 -10.12 -1.19 -1.56
CA VAL A 50 -9.16 -0.64 -0.60
C VAL A 50 -9.74 -0.75 0.82
N PRO A 51 -8.90 -0.94 1.86
CA PRO A 51 -7.45 -1.15 1.80
C PRO A 51 -7.06 -2.58 1.40
N GLN A 52 -6.00 -2.69 0.62
CA GLN A 52 -5.35 -3.94 0.18
C GLN A 52 -3.83 -3.76 0.25
N ASN A 53 -3.12 -4.79 0.73
CA ASN A 53 -1.65 -4.76 0.86
C ASN A 53 -1.02 -6.02 0.27
N TYR A 54 0.26 -5.89 -0.07
CA TYR A 54 1.11 -6.94 -0.60
C TYR A 54 2.41 -6.94 0.20
N LEU A 55 2.85 -8.11 0.64
CA LEU A 55 4.19 -8.31 1.17
C LEU A 55 5.05 -8.87 0.05
N VAL A 56 6.13 -8.14 -0.27
CA VAL A 56 7.03 -8.44 -1.39
C VAL A 56 8.43 -8.71 -0.82
N ASP A 57 9.06 -9.78 -1.28
CA ASP A 57 10.44 -10.12 -0.89
C ASP A 57 11.49 -9.28 -1.67
N PRO A 58 12.78 -9.31 -1.29
CA PRO A 58 13.82 -8.57 -2.00
C PRO A 58 14.06 -9.00 -3.45
N GLN A 59 13.56 -10.17 -3.85
CA GLN A 59 13.61 -10.66 -5.24
C GLN A 59 12.41 -10.18 -6.06
N GLY A 60 11.45 -9.48 -5.45
CA GLY A 60 10.24 -8.98 -6.09
C GLY A 60 9.07 -9.96 -6.09
N ASN A 61 9.15 -11.08 -5.37
CA ASN A 61 8.04 -12.03 -5.29
C ASN A 61 7.00 -11.57 -4.27
N ILE A 62 5.72 -11.70 -4.61
CA ILE A 62 4.63 -11.53 -3.66
C ILE A 62 4.57 -12.76 -2.77
N ILE A 63 4.87 -12.59 -1.48
CA ILE A 63 4.89 -13.68 -0.49
C ILE A 63 3.64 -13.70 0.39
N ALA A 64 2.88 -12.60 0.44
CA ALA A 64 1.56 -12.56 1.07
C ALA A 64 0.70 -11.41 0.53
N ILE A 65 -0.62 -11.53 0.68
CA ILE A 65 -1.61 -10.52 0.26
C ILE A 65 -2.67 -10.33 1.34
N ASN A 66 -3.22 -9.11 1.44
CA ASN A 66 -4.34 -8.78 2.32
C ASN A 66 -4.11 -9.12 3.80
N LEU A 67 -2.88 -8.93 4.29
CA LEU A 67 -2.52 -9.15 5.67
C LEU A 67 -3.19 -8.14 6.60
N LYS A 68 -3.83 -8.61 7.67
CA LYS A 68 -4.53 -7.78 8.67
C LYS A 68 -4.41 -8.40 10.06
N GLY A 69 -4.47 -7.55 11.10
CA GLY A 69 -4.46 -7.98 12.50
C GLY A 69 -3.30 -8.93 12.84
N GLU A 70 -3.59 -9.96 13.64
CA GLU A 70 -2.60 -10.95 14.06
C GLU A 70 -1.90 -11.68 12.91
N HIS A 71 -2.59 -11.87 11.78
CA HIS A 71 -1.97 -12.53 10.62
C HIS A 71 -0.85 -11.67 10.03
N LEU A 72 -1.03 -10.34 9.98
CA LEU A 72 0.03 -9.43 9.57
C LEU A 72 1.25 -9.55 10.49
N HIS A 73 1.06 -9.48 11.81
CA HIS A 73 2.16 -9.57 12.77
C HIS A 73 2.90 -10.91 12.66
N THR A 74 2.16 -12.00 12.47
CA THR A 74 2.73 -13.35 12.31
C THR A 74 3.59 -13.46 11.05
N GLU A 75 3.09 -13.00 9.89
CA GLU A 75 3.87 -13.08 8.65
C GLU A 75 5.10 -12.16 8.69
N LEU A 76 4.97 -10.95 9.26
CA LEU A 76 6.12 -10.05 9.42
C LEU A 76 7.17 -10.65 10.36
N ALA A 77 6.78 -11.32 11.45
CA ALA A 77 7.71 -11.98 12.35
C ALA A 77 8.49 -13.11 11.67
N LYS A 78 7.88 -13.85 10.73
CA LYS A 78 8.59 -14.88 9.95
C LYS A 78 9.66 -14.30 9.03
N VAL A 79 9.42 -13.11 8.49
CA VAL A 79 10.33 -12.44 7.54
C VAL A 79 11.43 -11.66 8.25
N PHE A 80 11.11 -11.03 9.39
CA PHE A 80 12.02 -10.10 10.07
C PHE A 80 12.49 -10.56 11.47
N GLY A 81 12.00 -11.70 11.97
CA GLY A 81 12.25 -12.17 13.34
C GLY A 81 13.58 -12.90 13.56
N ASN A 82 14.52 -12.83 12.61
CA ASN A 82 15.89 -13.34 12.75
C ASN A 82 16.91 -12.20 12.58
#